data_AF-A0ABC8L904-F1
#
_entry.id   AF-A0ABC8L904-F1
#
_cell.length_a   1.000
_cell.length_b   1.000
_cell.length_c   1.000
_cell.angle_alpha   90.00
_cell.angle_beta   90.00
_cell.angle_gamma   90.00
#
_symmetry.space_group_name_H-M   'P 1'
#
loop_
_entity.id
_entity.type
_entity.pdbx_description
1 polymer ?
#
loop_
_entity_poly.entity_id
_entity_poly.type
_entity_poly.pdbx_seq_one_letter_code
_entity_poly.pdbx_strand_id
1 'polypeptide(L)'
;MKFGEMFTEYRHGEEEWFLEKCRYVEYKKLKKVLKKCKTCKSTTRSDDESATSLSDSFQCQSCPLCDQMFFEELMKEASDIAGFFKSRVRHLLHLHVATGMQRCMMRLRRCFADEKQALIHEGHILIQYITMNAIAIRKILKKYDKVHGSENGKNFKLKMRAERIELLHSPWLIELGAFYLNSGLDKVGNFKNSFGRVSCGNLNEDQPVMKLMLPNSIELEFDLTCAICLETVFNPYALKCGHIFCKACACSFASVMIFQGVKAASQCSKCPICREVGVYEEAVHMIELQLLLKIRSKEYWKERMMGERSEMVKQSKMFWNEQTMQMIGY
;
A
#
# COMPACT_ATOMS: atom_id res chain seq x y z
N MET A 1 12.74 -6.84 -25.83
CA MET A 1 13.50 -5.77 -25.16
C MET A 1 13.93 -6.20 -23.75
N LYS A 2 15.12 -5.82 -23.26
CA LYS A 2 15.54 -6.18 -21.89
C LYS A 2 14.79 -5.29 -20.89
N PHE A 3 14.31 -5.83 -19.77
CA PHE A 3 13.54 -5.06 -18.77
C PHE A 3 14.20 -3.74 -18.32
N GLY A 4 15.54 -3.68 -18.29
CA GLY A 4 16.24 -2.44 -17.90
C GLY A 4 16.11 -1.31 -18.92
N GLU A 5 15.96 -1.63 -20.21
CA GLU A 5 15.70 -0.66 -21.29
C GLU A 5 14.25 -0.20 -21.19
N MET A 6 13.31 -1.14 -21.13
CA MET A 6 11.86 -0.88 -20.93
C MET A 6 11.56 -0.01 -19.69
N PHE A 7 12.21 -0.26 -18.56
CA PHE A 7 12.04 0.57 -17.35
C PHE A 7 12.66 1.96 -17.49
N THR A 8 13.71 2.10 -18.31
CA THR A 8 14.30 3.41 -18.61
C THR A 8 13.39 4.20 -19.55
N GLU A 9 12.85 3.56 -20.58
CA GLU A 9 11.87 4.17 -21.50
C GLU A 9 10.61 4.60 -20.76
N TYR A 10 10.10 3.76 -19.85
CA TYR A 10 8.98 4.15 -18.97
C TYR A 10 9.27 5.43 -18.17
N ARG A 11 10.50 5.63 -17.70
CA ARG A 11 10.88 6.85 -16.96
C ARG A 11 10.93 8.10 -17.85
N HIS A 12 11.16 7.94 -19.14
CA HIS A 12 11.32 9.02 -20.12
C HIS A 12 10.12 9.11 -21.09
N GLY A 13 9.02 8.44 -20.76
CA GLY A 13 7.80 8.48 -21.57
C GLY A 13 7.05 9.81 -21.47
N GLU A 14 6.00 9.96 -22.28
CA GLU A 14 5.22 11.19 -22.52
C GLU A 14 4.59 11.85 -21.26
N GLU A 15 4.60 11.17 -20.11
CA GLU A 15 4.07 11.66 -18.82
C GLU A 15 5.14 12.31 -17.93
N GLU A 16 6.29 12.68 -18.51
CA GLU A 16 7.49 13.21 -17.82
C GLU A 16 7.17 14.44 -16.93
N TRP A 17 6.25 15.31 -17.36
CA TRP A 17 5.83 16.50 -16.59
C TRP A 17 5.12 16.15 -15.28
N PHE A 18 4.36 15.05 -15.25
CA PHE A 18 3.65 14.60 -14.05
C PHE A 18 4.63 13.95 -13.05
N LEU A 19 5.71 13.38 -13.58
CA LEU A 19 6.66 12.54 -12.86
C LEU A 19 8.01 13.21 -12.59
N GLU A 20 8.18 14.49 -12.94
CA GLU A 20 9.44 15.24 -12.90
C GLU A 20 10.08 15.30 -11.49
N LYS A 21 9.28 15.11 -10.43
CA LYS A 21 9.75 15.04 -9.02
C LYS A 21 9.73 13.63 -8.42
N CYS A 22 9.40 12.60 -9.20
CA CYS A 22 9.27 11.23 -8.71
C CYS A 22 10.62 10.56 -8.57
N ARG A 23 10.86 9.92 -7.42
CA ARG A 23 11.98 8.97 -7.27
C ARG A 23 11.58 7.63 -7.87
N TYR A 24 12.54 6.94 -8.46
CA TYR A 24 12.35 5.61 -9.06
C TYR A 24 13.44 4.69 -8.54
N VAL A 25 13.19 3.39 -8.62
CA VAL A 25 14.25 2.40 -8.40
C VAL A 25 15.39 2.68 -9.38
N GLU A 26 16.60 2.93 -8.88
CA GLU A 26 17.77 3.16 -9.71
C GLU A 26 18.35 1.83 -10.21
N TYR A 27 17.54 1.11 -11.00
CA TYR A 27 17.81 -0.24 -11.43
C TYR A 27 19.18 -0.41 -12.12
N LYS A 28 19.65 0.63 -12.83
CA LYS A 28 20.99 0.66 -13.44
C LYS A 28 22.11 0.82 -12.39
N LYS A 29 21.94 1.71 -11.40
CA LYS A 29 22.91 1.92 -10.30
C LYS A 29 23.02 0.65 -9.45
N LEU A 30 21.90 0.09 -9.02
CA LEU A 30 21.86 -1.17 -8.27
C LEU A 30 22.49 -2.33 -9.05
N LYS A 31 22.25 -2.42 -10.36
CA LYS A 31 22.94 -3.39 -11.23
C LYS A 31 24.46 -3.19 -11.26
N LYS A 32 24.96 -1.96 -11.19
CA LYS A 32 26.40 -1.65 -11.16
C LYS A 32 27.03 -2.10 -9.83
N VAL A 33 26.34 -1.89 -8.70
CA VAL A 33 26.78 -2.41 -7.39
C VAL A 33 27.00 -3.92 -7.46
N LEU A 34 26.02 -4.66 -7.99
CA LEU A 34 26.12 -6.11 -8.18
C LEU A 34 27.26 -6.53 -9.13
N LYS A 35 27.57 -5.73 -10.15
CA LYS A 35 28.67 -6.01 -11.10
C LYS A 35 30.06 -5.77 -10.49
N LYS A 36 30.17 -4.96 -9.43
CA LYS A 36 31.44 -4.63 -8.77
C LYS A 36 31.86 -5.69 -7.75
N CYS A 37 30.97 -6.60 -7.35
CA CYS A 37 31.31 -7.74 -6.50
C CYS A 37 32.38 -8.60 -7.20
N LYS A 38 33.60 -8.61 -6.66
CA LYS A 38 34.73 -9.42 -7.15
C LYS A 38 34.79 -10.79 -6.46
N THR A 39 34.37 -10.86 -5.19
CA THR A 39 34.40 -12.06 -4.34
C THR A 39 33.52 -13.20 -4.86
N CYS A 40 32.41 -12.91 -5.54
CA CYS A 40 31.55 -13.95 -6.15
C CYS A 40 31.87 -14.24 -7.63
N LYS A 41 32.81 -13.51 -8.26
CA LYS A 41 33.16 -13.70 -9.69
C LYS A 41 34.22 -14.78 -9.93
N SER A 42 35.01 -15.12 -8.92
CA SER A 42 36.03 -16.17 -9.03
C SER A 42 35.44 -17.55 -9.27
N THR A 43 34.16 -17.78 -8.94
CA THR A 43 33.49 -19.08 -9.10
C THR A 43 32.97 -19.37 -10.52
N THR A 44 33.08 -18.42 -11.47
CA THR A 44 32.49 -18.57 -12.82
C THR A 44 33.51 -18.54 -13.98
N ARG A 45 34.82 -18.53 -13.70
CA ARG A 45 35.88 -18.52 -14.73
C ARG A 45 37.00 -19.53 -14.45
N SER A 46 36.65 -20.79 -14.27
CA SER A 46 37.62 -21.88 -14.22
C SER A 46 37.18 -23.02 -15.13
N ASP A 47 37.10 -22.73 -16.42
CA ASP A 47 37.25 -23.73 -17.48
C ASP A 47 38.49 -23.29 -18.26
N ASP A 48 39.66 -23.74 -17.81
CA ASP A 48 40.76 -24.22 -18.64
C ASP A 48 41.95 -24.67 -17.76
N GLU A 49 42.19 -25.99 -17.84
CA GLU A 49 43.40 -26.79 -17.60
C GLU A 49 44.37 -26.43 -16.45
N SER A 50 44.36 -27.26 -15.40
CA SER A 50 45.47 -28.16 -15.02
C SER A 50 45.35 -28.62 -13.55
N ALA A 51 45.77 -29.86 -13.32
CA ALA A 51 45.38 -30.69 -12.19
C ALA A 51 46.00 -30.34 -10.83
N THR A 52 45.29 -30.78 -9.79
CA THR A 52 45.76 -31.21 -8.45
C THR A 52 45.83 -30.15 -7.33
N SER A 53 44.76 -30.05 -6.55
CA SER A 53 44.72 -30.40 -5.10
C SER A 53 43.49 -29.79 -4.41
N LEU A 54 42.94 -30.57 -3.48
CA LEU A 54 41.72 -30.33 -2.70
C LEU A 54 41.68 -28.94 -2.06
N SER A 55 40.71 -28.09 -2.44
CA SER A 55 40.13 -27.12 -1.52
C SER A 55 38.75 -26.66 -2.02
N ASP A 56 37.81 -26.73 -1.09
CA ASP A 56 36.37 -26.52 -1.20
C ASP A 56 35.85 -25.51 -2.23
N SER A 57 34.78 -25.94 -2.89
CA SER A 57 33.80 -25.11 -3.57
C SER A 57 33.18 -24.07 -2.63
N PHE A 58 33.82 -22.92 -2.43
CA PHE A 58 33.24 -21.82 -1.68
C PHE A 58 32.19 -21.11 -2.54
N GLN A 59 30.95 -21.62 -2.51
CA GLN A 59 29.76 -20.84 -2.82
C GLN A 59 29.73 -19.67 -1.83
N CYS A 60 29.87 -18.44 -2.32
CA CYS A 60 29.78 -17.24 -1.49
C CYS A 60 28.32 -17.04 -1.04
N GLN A 61 27.87 -17.80 -0.05
CA GLN A 61 26.47 -17.80 0.43
C GLN A 61 26.04 -16.44 1.02
N SER A 62 26.99 -15.57 1.41
CA SER A 62 26.71 -14.20 1.85
C SER A 62 27.91 -13.27 1.60
N CYS A 63 27.64 -12.02 1.22
CA CYS A 63 28.68 -10.99 1.04
C CYS A 63 28.31 -9.75 1.85
N PRO A 64 28.78 -9.60 3.10
CA PRO A 64 28.32 -8.55 4.03
C PRO A 64 28.42 -7.12 3.47
N LEU A 65 29.46 -6.83 2.69
CA LEU A 65 29.65 -5.52 2.04
C LEU A 65 28.63 -5.26 0.92
N CYS A 66 28.31 -6.29 0.13
CA CYS A 66 27.27 -6.16 -0.89
C CYS A 66 25.89 -6.12 -0.24
N ASP A 67 25.64 -6.94 0.78
CA ASP A 67 24.41 -6.98 1.55
C ASP A 67 24.11 -5.59 2.12
N GLN A 68 25.06 -4.99 2.85
CA GLN A 68 24.86 -3.70 3.49
C GLN A 68 24.56 -2.59 2.47
N MET A 69 25.47 -2.36 1.51
CA MET A 69 25.28 -1.25 0.57
C MET A 69 24.08 -1.44 -0.36
N PHE A 70 23.79 -2.66 -0.80
CA PHE A 70 22.69 -2.91 -1.72
C PHE A 70 21.33 -2.79 -1.03
N PHE A 71 21.19 -3.40 0.15
CA PHE A 71 19.91 -3.42 0.86
C PHE A 71 19.59 -2.07 1.51
N GLU A 72 20.57 -1.34 2.03
CA GLU A 72 20.37 0.03 2.54
C GLU A 72 19.89 0.98 1.44
N GLU A 73 20.56 0.99 0.29
CA GLU A 73 20.17 1.84 -0.85
C GLU A 73 18.78 1.46 -1.38
N LEU A 74 18.50 0.16 -1.54
CA LEU A 74 17.20 -0.30 -2.01
C LEU A 74 16.07 0.01 -1.02
N MET A 75 16.34 -0.07 0.29
CA MET A 75 15.38 0.27 1.34
C MET A 75 15.04 1.76 1.32
N LYS A 76 16.06 2.61 1.13
CA LYS A 76 15.89 4.06 0.98
C LYS A 76 15.07 4.39 -0.26
N GLU A 77 15.44 3.84 -1.42
CA GLU A 77 14.70 4.04 -2.68
C GLU A 77 13.24 3.60 -2.55
N ALA A 78 12.98 2.44 -1.95
CA ALA A 78 11.61 1.93 -1.77
C ALA A 78 10.78 2.77 -0.79
N SER A 79 11.40 3.27 0.29
CA SER A 79 10.74 4.16 1.26
C SER A 79 10.36 5.49 0.63
N ASP A 80 11.24 6.06 -0.19
CA ASP A 80 10.98 7.30 -0.93
C ASP A 80 9.80 7.13 -1.90
N ILE A 81 9.77 6.01 -2.64
CA ILE A 81 8.68 5.68 -3.57
C ILE A 81 7.36 5.52 -2.80
N ALA A 82 7.36 4.79 -1.68
CA ALA A 82 6.19 4.59 -0.84
C ALA A 82 5.66 5.92 -0.26
N GLY A 83 6.56 6.80 0.20
CA GLY A 83 6.24 8.13 0.72
C GLY A 83 5.65 9.04 -0.35
N PHE A 84 6.24 9.08 -1.54
CA PHE A 84 5.71 9.82 -2.68
C PHE A 84 4.32 9.33 -3.07
N PHE A 85 4.15 8.01 -3.25
CA PHE A 85 2.87 7.41 -3.61
C PHE A 85 1.77 7.73 -2.58
N LYS A 86 2.06 7.53 -1.29
CA LYS A 86 1.17 7.93 -0.17
C LYS A 86 0.75 9.39 -0.27
N SER A 87 1.71 10.30 -0.46
CA SER A 87 1.44 11.73 -0.51
C SER A 87 0.54 12.11 -1.69
N ARG A 88 0.85 11.58 -2.88
CA ARG A 88 0.12 11.92 -4.11
C ARG A 88 -1.27 11.31 -4.14
N VAL A 89 -1.43 10.04 -3.75
CA VAL A 89 -2.75 9.41 -3.60
C VAL A 89 -3.61 10.17 -2.61
N ARG A 90 -3.07 10.48 -1.41
CA ARG A 90 -3.81 11.26 -0.41
C ARG A 90 -4.30 12.61 -0.96
N HIS A 91 -3.46 13.28 -1.75
CA HIS A 91 -3.84 14.53 -2.40
C HIS A 91 -4.97 14.33 -3.42
N LEU A 92 -4.84 13.35 -4.32
CA LEU A 92 -5.86 13.00 -5.31
C LEU A 92 -7.21 12.71 -4.64
N LEU A 93 -7.22 11.88 -3.61
CA LEU A 93 -8.45 11.48 -2.91
C LEU A 93 -9.09 12.65 -2.16
N HIS A 94 -8.28 13.51 -1.55
CA HIS A 94 -8.78 14.74 -0.93
C HIS A 94 -9.48 15.65 -1.96
N LEU A 95 -9.01 15.67 -3.21
CA LEU A 95 -9.69 16.41 -4.28
C LEU A 95 -10.99 15.75 -4.73
N HIS A 96 -11.06 14.41 -4.76
CA HIS A 96 -12.27 13.69 -5.14
C HIS A 96 -13.39 13.82 -4.10
N VAL A 97 -13.05 13.64 -2.82
CA VAL A 97 -14.02 13.61 -1.72
C VAL A 97 -14.40 15.02 -1.20
N ALA A 98 -13.68 16.07 -1.61
CA ALA A 98 -14.00 17.45 -1.23
C ALA A 98 -15.46 17.83 -1.58
N THR A 99 -16.20 18.29 -0.58
CA THR A 99 -17.59 18.77 -0.70
C THR A 99 -17.72 20.26 -0.34
N GLY A 100 -18.78 20.92 -0.80
CA GLY A 100 -19.12 22.30 -0.40
C GLY A 100 -18.13 23.38 -0.86
N MET A 101 -17.72 24.28 0.06
CA MET A 101 -16.81 25.40 -0.24
C MET A 101 -15.44 24.97 -0.76
N GLN A 102 -14.94 23.80 -0.37
CA GLN A 102 -13.69 23.25 -0.91
C GLN A 102 -13.81 22.96 -2.41
N ARG A 103 -14.96 22.42 -2.85
CA ARG A 103 -15.25 22.19 -4.27
C ARG A 103 -15.41 23.51 -5.03
N CYS A 104 -16.02 24.53 -4.42
CA CYS A 104 -16.16 25.86 -5.02
C CYS A 104 -14.81 26.58 -5.20
N MET A 105 -13.97 26.59 -4.17
CA MET A 105 -12.63 27.20 -4.21
C MET A 105 -11.71 26.52 -5.22
N MET A 106 -11.87 25.20 -5.42
CA MET A 106 -11.11 24.44 -6.41
C MET A 106 -11.58 24.73 -7.85
N ARG A 107 -12.89 24.86 -8.08
CA ARG A 107 -13.44 25.27 -9.40
C ARG A 107 -12.94 26.64 -9.85
N LEU A 108 -12.77 27.59 -8.91
CA LEU A 108 -12.21 28.91 -9.20
C LEU A 108 -10.73 28.88 -9.62
N ARG A 109 -9.98 27.83 -9.25
CA ARG A 109 -8.56 27.67 -9.60
C ARG A 109 -8.32 26.85 -10.88
N ARG A 110 -9.32 26.13 -11.40
CA ARG A 110 -9.19 25.20 -12.53
C ARG A 110 -10.27 25.47 -13.57
N CYS A 111 -10.00 26.44 -14.44
CA CYS A 111 -10.85 26.76 -15.58
C CYS A 111 -10.86 25.62 -16.62
N PHE A 112 -12.06 25.11 -16.93
CA PHE A 112 -12.47 24.42 -18.18
C PHE A 112 -11.67 23.19 -18.69
N ALA A 113 -11.44 22.18 -17.84
CA ALA A 113 -11.20 20.80 -18.29
C ALA A 113 -12.01 19.83 -17.42
N ASP A 114 -12.35 18.64 -17.94
CA ASP A 114 -13.07 17.60 -17.20
C ASP A 114 -12.23 17.14 -15.98
N GLU A 115 -12.45 17.79 -14.83
CA GLU A 115 -11.70 17.56 -13.59
C GLU A 115 -11.72 16.10 -13.16
N LYS A 116 -12.83 15.39 -13.43
CA LYS A 116 -12.96 13.97 -13.10
C LYS A 116 -12.04 13.13 -13.97
N GLN A 117 -12.00 13.39 -15.28
CA GLN A 117 -11.12 12.69 -16.21
C GLN A 117 -9.64 12.93 -15.89
N ALA A 118 -9.29 14.14 -15.47
CA ALA A 118 -7.92 14.46 -15.04
C ALA A 118 -7.51 13.70 -13.77
N LEU A 119 -8.39 13.60 -12.76
CA LEU A 119 -8.14 12.83 -11.54
C LEU A 119 -8.04 11.32 -11.81
N ILE A 120 -8.88 10.80 -12.70
CA ILE A 120 -8.79 9.41 -13.16
C ILE A 120 -7.43 9.20 -13.82
N HIS A 121 -7.06 10.03 -14.79
CA HIS A 121 -5.78 9.91 -15.48
C HIS A 121 -4.59 10.00 -14.51
N GLU A 122 -4.61 10.93 -13.55
CA GLU A 122 -3.61 10.99 -12.49
C GLU A 122 -3.53 9.69 -11.67
N GLY A 123 -4.69 9.12 -11.31
CA GLY A 123 -4.75 7.82 -10.65
C GLY A 123 -4.12 6.71 -11.51
N HIS A 124 -4.24 6.78 -12.83
CA HIS A 124 -3.72 5.75 -13.75
C HIS A 124 -2.21 5.75 -13.71
N ILE A 125 -1.63 6.95 -13.80
CA ILE A 125 -0.18 7.16 -13.71
C ILE A 125 0.35 6.61 -12.38
N LEU A 126 -0.37 6.83 -11.27
CA LEU A 126 0.03 6.33 -9.95
C LEU A 126 0.02 4.80 -9.82
N ILE A 127 -1.00 4.12 -10.38
CA ILE A 127 -1.05 2.65 -10.43
C ILE A 127 0.12 2.11 -11.27
N GLN A 128 0.40 2.73 -12.42
CA GLN A 128 1.49 2.32 -13.27
C GLN A 128 2.85 2.52 -12.58
N TYR A 129 3.04 3.68 -11.95
CA TYR A 129 4.23 4.03 -11.19
C TYR A 129 4.53 3.02 -10.09
N ILE A 130 3.54 2.73 -9.23
CA ILE A 130 3.76 1.80 -8.11
C ILE A 130 4.01 0.37 -8.60
N THR A 131 3.33 -0.05 -9.67
CA THR A 131 3.49 -1.38 -10.27
C THR A 131 4.86 -1.56 -10.89
N MET A 132 5.31 -0.59 -11.69
CA MET A 132 6.62 -0.64 -12.37
C MET A 132 7.76 -0.66 -11.36
N ASN A 133 7.68 0.17 -10.32
CA ASN A 133 8.66 0.16 -9.23
C ASN A 133 8.64 -1.18 -8.48
N ALA A 134 7.46 -1.73 -8.15
CA ALA A 134 7.36 -3.03 -7.50
C ALA A 134 7.97 -4.17 -8.35
N ILE A 135 7.76 -4.16 -9.68
CA ILE A 135 8.39 -5.12 -10.59
C ILE A 135 9.91 -4.94 -10.60
N ALA A 136 10.41 -3.70 -10.64
CA ALA A 136 11.83 -3.41 -10.63
C ALA A 136 12.50 -3.92 -9.33
N ILE A 137 11.89 -3.68 -8.17
CA ILE A 137 12.35 -4.21 -6.88
C ILE A 137 12.38 -5.75 -6.91
N ARG A 138 11.29 -6.41 -7.34
CA ARG A 138 11.27 -7.88 -7.45
C ARG A 138 12.36 -8.42 -8.37
N LYS A 139 12.59 -7.77 -9.52
CA LYS A 139 13.61 -8.21 -10.49
C LYS A 139 15.03 -7.97 -9.99
N ILE A 140 15.30 -6.87 -9.27
CA ILE A 140 16.64 -6.60 -8.75
C ILE A 140 16.99 -7.52 -7.58
N LEU A 141 16.01 -7.86 -6.73
CA LEU A 141 16.17 -8.85 -5.67
C LEU A 141 16.44 -10.25 -6.24
N LYS A 142 15.66 -10.71 -7.24
CA LYS A 142 15.98 -11.97 -7.94
C LYS A 142 17.37 -11.96 -8.58
N LYS A 143 17.82 -10.80 -9.07
CA LYS A 143 19.17 -10.65 -9.62
C LYS A 143 20.25 -10.71 -8.53
N TYR A 144 19.96 -10.17 -7.34
CA TYR A 144 20.82 -10.28 -6.17
C TYR A 144 21.12 -11.74 -5.84
N ASP A 145 20.05 -12.52 -5.63
CA ASP A 145 20.10 -13.94 -5.30
C ASP A 145 20.86 -14.73 -6.37
N LYS A 146 20.59 -14.43 -7.65
CA LYS A 146 21.29 -15.08 -8.77
C LYS A 146 22.79 -14.77 -8.81
N VAL A 147 23.22 -13.56 -8.45
CA VAL A 147 24.65 -13.19 -8.47
C VAL A 147 25.40 -13.79 -7.28
N HIS A 148 24.75 -13.92 -6.13
CA HIS A 148 25.39 -14.38 -4.89
C HIS A 148 25.09 -15.85 -4.57
N GLY A 149 24.22 -16.54 -5.31
CA GLY A 149 23.80 -17.89 -4.96
C GLY A 149 23.15 -17.97 -3.57
N SER A 150 22.44 -16.92 -3.15
CA SER A 150 21.89 -16.75 -1.79
C SER A 150 20.36 -16.58 -1.81
N GLU A 151 19.76 -16.57 -0.63
CA GLU A 151 18.33 -16.25 -0.43
C GLU A 151 18.11 -14.87 0.21
N ASN A 152 19.17 -14.05 0.31
CA ASN A 152 19.12 -12.78 1.02
C ASN A 152 18.16 -11.77 0.38
N GLY A 153 17.99 -11.79 -0.95
CA GLY A 153 17.00 -11.01 -1.66
C GLY A 153 15.57 -11.42 -1.37
N LYS A 154 15.29 -12.72 -1.20
CA LYS A 154 13.98 -13.22 -0.72
C LYS A 154 13.74 -12.79 0.73
N ASN A 155 14.73 -12.97 1.61
CA ASN A 155 14.65 -12.58 3.02
C ASN A 155 14.46 -11.06 3.16
N PHE A 156 15.13 -10.26 2.34
CA PHE A 156 14.94 -8.82 2.28
C PHE A 156 13.52 -8.45 1.84
N LYS A 157 12.92 -9.17 0.88
CA LYS A 157 11.52 -8.96 0.52
C LYS A 157 10.57 -9.20 1.70
N LEU A 158 10.83 -10.23 2.51
CA LEU A 158 10.08 -10.47 3.75
C LEU A 158 10.32 -9.36 4.78
N LYS A 159 11.56 -8.87 4.90
CA LYS A 159 11.88 -7.70 5.73
C LYS A 159 11.14 -6.44 5.27
N MET A 160 11.06 -6.16 3.97
CA MET A 160 10.26 -5.06 3.42
C MET A 160 8.77 -5.18 3.74
N ARG A 161 8.24 -6.41 3.82
CA ARG A 161 6.86 -6.66 4.27
C ARG A 161 6.70 -6.35 5.75
N ALA A 162 7.64 -6.80 6.58
CA ALA A 162 7.63 -6.52 8.01
C ALA A 162 7.74 -5.01 8.29
N GLU A 163 8.61 -4.30 7.55
CA GLU A 163 8.79 -2.84 7.65
C GLU A 163 7.77 -2.04 6.83
N ARG A 164 6.81 -2.70 6.17
CA ARG A 164 5.69 -2.08 5.44
C ARG A 164 6.09 -1.13 4.30
N ILE A 165 7.23 -1.42 3.68
CA ILE A 165 7.75 -0.72 2.50
C ILE A 165 7.41 -1.49 1.21
N GLU A 166 6.80 -2.69 1.31
CA GLU A 166 6.33 -3.40 0.11
C GLU A 166 5.18 -2.63 -0.57
N LEU A 167 5.53 -2.02 -1.70
CA LEU A 167 4.70 -1.08 -2.46
C LEU A 167 3.27 -1.55 -2.80
N LEU A 168 3.07 -2.86 -3.03
CA LEU A 168 1.78 -3.42 -3.44
C LEU A 168 0.84 -3.79 -2.29
N HIS A 169 1.29 -3.70 -1.04
CA HIS A 169 0.45 -3.92 0.15
C HIS A 169 0.14 -2.61 0.89
N SER A 170 0.27 -1.48 0.20
CA SER A 170 -0.04 -0.16 0.75
C SER A 170 -1.56 0.04 0.86
N PRO A 171 -2.09 0.50 2.01
CA PRO A 171 -3.51 0.87 2.14
C PRO A 171 -3.96 1.91 1.11
N TRP A 172 -3.04 2.77 0.64
CA TRP A 172 -3.31 3.76 -0.39
C TRP A 172 -3.61 3.15 -1.75
N LEU A 173 -3.12 1.93 -2.03
CA LEU A 173 -3.46 1.22 -3.26
C LEU A 173 -4.92 0.72 -3.23
N ILE A 174 -5.40 0.32 -2.05
CA ILE A 174 -6.80 -0.11 -1.84
C ILE A 174 -7.74 1.10 -1.98
N GLU A 175 -7.40 2.24 -1.37
CA GLU A 175 -8.15 3.48 -1.54
C GLU A 175 -8.20 3.93 -3.00
N LEU A 176 -7.07 3.84 -3.71
CA LEU A 176 -7.03 4.18 -5.13
C LEU A 176 -7.91 3.23 -5.95
N GLY A 177 -7.88 1.92 -5.67
CA GLY A 177 -8.79 0.93 -6.25
C GLY A 177 -10.27 1.24 -5.96
N ALA A 178 -10.61 1.63 -4.74
CA ALA A 178 -11.96 2.04 -4.38
C ALA A 178 -12.41 3.31 -5.15
N PHE A 179 -11.55 4.31 -5.27
CA PHE A 179 -11.80 5.51 -6.08
C PHE A 179 -12.15 5.18 -7.54
N TYR A 180 -11.46 4.22 -8.16
CA TYR A 180 -11.77 3.74 -9.51
C TYR A 180 -13.16 3.16 -9.63
N LEU A 181 -13.51 2.28 -8.69
CA LEU A 181 -14.82 1.64 -8.65
C LEU A 181 -15.93 2.67 -8.40
N ASN A 182 -15.70 3.64 -7.50
CA ASN A 182 -16.63 4.75 -7.24
C ASN A 182 -16.82 5.65 -8.47
N SER A 183 -15.78 5.79 -9.29
CA SER A 183 -15.84 6.58 -10.53
C SER A 183 -16.65 5.94 -11.67
N GLY A 184 -17.06 4.67 -11.51
CA GLY A 184 -17.88 3.91 -12.47
C GLY A 184 -17.07 3.22 -13.57
N LEU A 185 -15.76 3.03 -13.36
CA LEU A 185 -14.86 2.44 -14.35
C LEU A 185 -14.92 0.92 -14.41
N ASP A 186 -15.63 0.26 -13.50
CA ASP A 186 -15.94 -1.17 -13.55
C ASP A 186 -16.92 -1.55 -14.68
N LYS A 187 -17.70 -0.57 -15.16
CA LYS A 187 -18.73 -0.74 -16.21
C LYS A 187 -18.24 -0.41 -17.62
N VAL A 188 -17.09 0.25 -17.77
CA VAL A 188 -16.55 0.65 -19.08
C VAL A 188 -15.69 -0.50 -19.62
N GLY A 189 -16.31 -1.36 -20.42
CA GLY A 189 -15.68 -2.55 -21.02
C GLY A 189 -14.60 -2.29 -22.07
N ASN A 190 -14.07 -1.07 -22.19
CA ASN A 190 -13.06 -0.77 -23.21
C ASN A 190 -12.28 0.53 -22.92
N PHE A 191 -11.32 0.47 -21.99
CA PHE A 191 -10.11 1.28 -22.17
C PHE A 191 -9.14 0.44 -22.99
N LYS A 192 -8.96 0.80 -24.26
CA LYS A 192 -8.14 0.11 -25.27
C LYS A 192 -6.63 0.04 -24.95
N ASN A 193 -6.21 0.45 -23.75
CA ASN A 193 -4.84 0.34 -23.31
C ASN A 193 -4.79 -0.69 -22.18
N SER A 194 -3.95 -1.70 -22.35
CA SER A 194 -3.73 -2.97 -21.63
C SER A 194 -3.49 -2.88 -20.11
N PHE A 195 -4.24 -2.07 -19.38
CA PHE A 195 -3.89 -1.62 -18.03
C PHE A 195 -5.05 -1.77 -17.05
N GLY A 196 -4.66 -1.86 -15.78
CA GLY A 196 -5.37 -2.52 -14.69
C GLY A 196 -6.90 -2.41 -14.67
N ARG A 197 -7.57 -3.55 -14.83
CA ARG A 197 -9.01 -3.68 -14.59
C ARG A 197 -9.26 -3.78 -13.09
N VAL A 198 -9.97 -2.81 -12.52
CA VAL A 198 -10.45 -2.90 -11.13
C VAL A 198 -11.82 -3.57 -11.15
N SER A 199 -12.00 -4.58 -10.31
CA SER A 199 -13.31 -5.19 -10.08
C SER A 199 -13.53 -5.38 -8.59
N CYS A 200 -14.78 -5.39 -8.19
CA CYS A 200 -15.16 -5.74 -6.84
C CYS A 200 -16.31 -6.73 -6.97
N GLY A 201 -16.17 -7.87 -6.28
CA GLY A 201 -17.20 -8.88 -6.21
C GLY A 201 -18.44 -8.35 -5.51
N ASN A 202 -19.44 -9.23 -5.38
CA ASN A 202 -20.63 -8.91 -4.61
C ASN A 202 -20.23 -8.86 -3.13
N LEU A 203 -20.43 -7.70 -2.50
CA LEU A 203 -20.04 -7.48 -1.10
C LEU A 203 -21.02 -8.08 -0.09
N ASN A 204 -22.08 -8.72 -0.59
CA ASN A 204 -23.12 -9.39 0.19
C ASN A 204 -22.92 -10.93 0.24
N GLU A 205 -21.84 -11.44 -0.35
CA GLU A 205 -21.45 -12.85 -0.25
C GLU A 205 -20.57 -13.08 1.00
N ASP A 206 -20.36 -14.35 1.38
CA ASP A 206 -19.62 -14.76 2.59
C ASP A 206 -18.17 -14.23 2.64
N GLN A 207 -17.62 -13.76 1.51
CA GLN A 207 -16.29 -13.16 1.42
C GLN A 207 -16.31 -11.87 0.57
N PRO A 208 -16.39 -10.69 1.21
CA PRO A 208 -16.32 -9.41 0.51
C PRO A 208 -14.88 -9.15 0.02
N VAL A 209 -14.62 -9.37 -1.28
CA VAL A 209 -13.29 -9.19 -1.88
C VAL A 209 -13.28 -8.06 -2.92
N MET A 210 -12.28 -7.17 -2.80
CA MET A 210 -11.91 -6.24 -3.88
C MET A 210 -10.74 -6.82 -4.67
N LYS A 211 -10.85 -6.82 -6.00
CA LYS A 211 -9.80 -7.29 -6.91
C LYS A 211 -9.24 -6.14 -7.74
N LEU A 212 -7.93 -6.02 -7.73
CA LEU A 212 -7.21 -5.05 -8.53
C LEU A 212 -6.30 -5.79 -9.49
N MET A 213 -6.65 -5.81 -10.78
CA MET A 213 -5.72 -6.21 -11.82
C MET A 213 -4.77 -5.05 -12.06
N LEU A 214 -3.48 -5.30 -11.98
CA LEU A 214 -2.42 -4.34 -12.24
C LEU A 214 -1.78 -4.62 -13.62
N PRO A 215 -1.02 -3.66 -14.18
CA PRO A 215 -0.22 -3.89 -15.37
C PRO A 215 0.62 -5.18 -15.31
N ASN A 216 0.79 -5.85 -16.46
CA ASN A 216 1.48 -7.15 -16.57
C ASN A 216 0.77 -8.33 -15.87
N SER A 217 -0.56 -8.30 -15.83
CA SER A 217 -1.41 -9.39 -15.33
C SER A 217 -1.15 -9.77 -13.86
N ILE A 218 -0.79 -8.80 -13.04
CA ILE A 218 -0.67 -9.02 -11.59
C ILE A 218 -2.07 -8.83 -10.99
N GLU A 219 -2.63 -9.88 -10.41
CA GLU A 219 -3.88 -9.81 -9.66
C GLU A 219 -3.58 -9.59 -8.18
N LEU A 220 -4.20 -8.56 -7.59
CA LEU A 220 -4.22 -8.34 -6.16
C LEU A 220 -5.64 -8.51 -5.65
N GLU A 221 -5.77 -9.28 -4.57
CA GLU A 221 -7.04 -9.48 -3.88
C GLU A 221 -6.93 -8.89 -2.47
N PHE A 222 -7.93 -8.11 -2.10
CA PHE A 222 -8.04 -7.48 -0.79
C PHE A 222 -9.31 -8.01 -0.12
N ASP A 223 -9.12 -8.79 0.94
CA ASP A 223 -10.19 -9.22 1.83
C ASP A 223 -10.70 -8.02 2.63
N LEU A 224 -12.00 -7.75 2.53
CA LEU A 224 -12.67 -6.66 3.21
C LEU A 224 -13.43 -7.15 4.45
N THR A 225 -13.08 -8.32 4.97
CA THR A 225 -13.62 -8.87 6.22
C THR A 225 -12.86 -8.33 7.42
N CYS A 226 -13.59 -7.83 8.41
CA CYS A 226 -13.00 -7.40 9.68
C CYS A 226 -12.64 -8.62 10.52
N ALA A 227 -11.37 -8.83 10.84
CA ALA A 227 -10.93 -9.98 11.64
C ALA A 227 -11.41 -10.00 13.11
N ILE A 228 -12.12 -8.95 13.57
CA ILE A 228 -12.70 -8.88 14.92
C ILE A 228 -14.18 -9.31 14.91
N CYS A 229 -15.01 -8.69 14.06
CA CYS A 229 -16.44 -9.00 14.00
C CYS A 229 -16.81 -10.03 12.94
N LEU A 230 -15.86 -10.42 12.07
CA LEU A 230 -16.04 -11.37 10.96
C LEU A 230 -17.11 -10.95 9.94
N GLU A 231 -17.50 -9.68 9.96
CA GLU A 231 -18.39 -9.06 8.96
C GLU A 231 -17.57 -8.20 7.98
N THR A 232 -18.19 -7.78 6.88
CA THR A 232 -17.64 -6.74 5.99
C THR A 232 -17.26 -5.49 6.79
N VAL A 233 -16.05 -4.97 6.54
CA VAL A 233 -15.52 -3.81 7.28
C VAL A 233 -16.46 -2.61 7.18
N PHE A 234 -16.69 -1.94 8.31
CA PHE A 234 -17.58 -0.80 8.41
C PHE A 234 -16.86 0.41 9.01
N ASN A 235 -16.96 1.57 8.34
CA ASN A 235 -16.06 2.71 8.57
C ASN A 235 -14.59 2.25 8.66
N PRO A 236 -14.02 1.68 7.57
CA PRO A 236 -12.74 0.99 7.60
C PRO A 236 -11.57 1.89 8.00
N TYR A 237 -10.71 1.38 8.89
CA TYR A 237 -9.43 1.95 9.24
C TYR A 237 -8.32 0.95 8.94
N ALA A 238 -7.34 1.36 8.12
CA ALA A 238 -6.08 0.65 8.00
C ALA A 238 -5.14 1.11 9.12
N LEU A 239 -4.70 0.19 9.97
CA LEU A 239 -3.63 0.47 10.94
C LEU A 239 -2.29 0.66 10.20
N LYS A 240 -1.28 1.20 10.89
CA LYS A 240 0.07 1.38 10.31
C LYS A 240 0.66 0.10 9.72
N CYS A 241 0.34 -1.05 10.32
CA CYS A 241 0.73 -2.37 9.84
C CYS A 241 -0.02 -2.86 8.58
N GLY A 242 -0.98 -2.08 8.06
CA GLY A 242 -1.75 -2.38 6.85
C GLY A 242 -3.03 -3.17 7.08
N HIS A 243 -3.23 -3.78 8.25
CA HIS A 243 -4.46 -4.50 8.57
C HIS A 243 -5.66 -3.56 8.72
N ILE A 244 -6.81 -3.97 8.18
CA ILE A 244 -8.03 -3.17 8.09
C ILE A 244 -9.06 -3.70 9.09
N PHE A 245 -9.68 -2.79 9.85
CA PHE A 245 -10.74 -3.11 10.81
C PHE A 245 -11.88 -2.09 10.71
N CYS A 246 -13.05 -2.46 11.23
CA CYS A 246 -14.10 -1.46 11.50
C CYS A 246 -13.61 -0.44 12.53
N LYS A 247 -14.06 0.81 12.43
CA LYS A 247 -13.74 1.86 13.43
C LYS A 247 -14.08 1.38 14.84
N ALA A 248 -15.29 0.87 15.05
CA ALA A 248 -15.76 0.42 16.36
C ALA A 248 -14.91 -0.74 16.90
N CYS A 249 -14.60 -1.73 16.06
CA CYS A 249 -13.76 -2.87 16.43
C CYS A 249 -12.34 -2.45 16.81
N ALA A 250 -11.71 -1.56 16.03
CA ALA A 250 -10.38 -1.04 16.32
C ALA A 250 -10.36 -0.26 17.65
N CYS A 251 -11.34 0.61 17.88
CA CYS A 251 -11.52 1.35 19.13
C CYS A 251 -11.69 0.41 20.33
N SER A 252 -12.63 -0.54 20.25
CA SER A 252 -12.91 -1.51 21.32
C SER A 252 -11.68 -2.35 21.68
N PHE A 253 -10.96 -2.88 20.68
CA PHE A 253 -9.75 -3.66 20.93
C PHE A 253 -8.63 -2.83 21.58
N ALA A 254 -8.53 -1.55 21.24
CA ALA A 254 -7.56 -0.64 21.84
C ALA A 254 -8.02 -0.06 23.20
N SER A 255 -9.17 -0.49 23.72
CA SER A 255 -9.79 0.05 24.95
C SER A 255 -10.06 1.56 24.88
N VAL A 256 -10.50 2.02 23.71
CA VAL A 256 -10.84 3.42 23.43
C VAL A 256 -12.32 3.52 23.04
N MET A 257 -12.98 4.60 23.42
CA MET A 257 -14.37 4.84 23.03
C MET A 257 -14.48 5.18 21.54
N ILE A 258 -15.56 4.79 20.89
CA ILE A 258 -15.75 4.96 19.44
C ILE A 258 -15.74 6.46 19.05
N PHE A 259 -16.25 7.33 19.94
CA PHE A 259 -16.30 8.78 19.70
C PHE A 259 -14.92 9.45 19.84
N GLN A 260 -14.02 8.93 20.69
CA GLN A 260 -12.63 9.39 20.81
C GLN A 260 -11.83 9.05 19.54
N GLY A 261 -12.15 7.91 18.93
CA GLY A 261 -11.59 7.47 17.65
C GLY A 261 -10.29 6.68 17.76
N VAL A 262 -9.93 6.02 16.66
CA VAL A 262 -8.86 5.01 16.60
C VAL A 262 -7.50 5.55 17.05
N LYS A 263 -7.22 6.83 16.77
CA LYS A 263 -5.93 7.46 17.08
C LYS A 263 -5.74 7.86 18.54
N ALA A 264 -6.79 7.79 19.37
CA ALA A 264 -6.68 8.03 20.81
C ALA A 264 -6.15 6.81 21.59
N ALA A 265 -5.86 5.71 20.88
CA ALA A 265 -5.26 4.52 21.47
C ALA A 265 -3.86 4.78 22.04
N SER A 266 -3.53 4.05 23.11
CA SER A 266 -2.19 4.03 23.68
C SER A 266 -1.14 3.61 22.64
N GLN A 267 0.07 4.16 22.75
CA GLN A 267 1.22 3.72 21.95
C GLN A 267 1.57 2.25 22.20
N CYS A 268 1.15 1.67 23.33
CA CYS A 268 1.33 0.25 23.64
C CYS A 268 0.28 -0.66 22.99
N SER A 269 -0.78 -0.10 22.38
CA SER A 269 -1.84 -0.89 21.76
C SER A 269 -1.33 -1.68 20.56
N LYS A 270 -1.73 -2.95 20.50
CA LYS A 270 -1.24 -3.94 19.52
C LYS A 270 -2.24 -4.18 18.41
N CYS A 271 -1.76 -4.48 17.20
CA CYS A 271 -2.63 -4.98 16.14
C CYS A 271 -3.29 -6.32 16.55
N PRO A 272 -4.60 -6.50 16.33
CA PRO A 272 -5.29 -7.78 16.58
C PRO A 272 -4.73 -8.96 15.77
N ILE A 273 -4.17 -8.70 14.58
CA ILE A 273 -3.68 -9.75 13.67
C ILE A 273 -2.18 -9.99 13.88
N CYS A 274 -1.32 -8.99 13.65
CA CYS A 274 0.13 -9.18 13.71
C CYS A 274 0.78 -8.83 15.06
N ARG A 275 0.01 -8.36 16.04
CA ARG A 275 0.49 -7.99 17.39
C ARG A 275 1.55 -6.89 17.45
N GLU A 276 1.81 -6.21 16.33
CA GLU A 276 2.71 -5.07 16.24
C GLU A 276 2.17 -3.91 17.10
N VAL A 277 3.06 -3.30 17.89
CA VAL A 277 2.77 -2.23 18.86
C VAL A 277 2.78 -0.87 18.16
N GLY A 278 2.01 0.10 18.65
CA GLY A 278 2.06 1.49 18.16
C GLY A 278 1.42 1.69 16.78
N VAL A 279 0.60 0.74 16.34
CA VAL A 279 0.04 0.75 14.97
C VAL A 279 -1.18 1.68 14.80
N TYR A 280 -1.70 2.24 15.88
CA TYR A 280 -2.93 3.04 15.90
C TYR A 280 -2.70 4.54 15.63
N GLU A 281 -1.54 5.08 16.00
CA GLU A 281 -1.20 6.51 15.89
C GLU A 281 -1.30 7.01 14.43
N GLU A 282 -0.75 6.23 13.50
CA GLU A 282 -0.75 6.52 12.07
C GLU A 282 -1.90 5.85 11.30
N ALA A 283 -2.95 5.37 11.98
CA ALA A 283 -4.07 4.72 11.33
C ALA A 283 -4.73 5.65 10.29
N VAL A 284 -5.06 5.08 9.13
CA VAL A 284 -5.65 5.78 7.99
C VAL A 284 -7.12 5.42 7.90
N HIS A 285 -7.99 6.43 7.94
CA HIS A 285 -9.40 6.28 7.62
C HIS A 285 -9.54 6.08 6.11
N MET A 286 -10.14 4.97 5.70
CA MET A 286 -10.26 4.55 4.31
C MET A 286 -11.58 5.07 3.72
N ILE A 287 -11.56 6.30 3.19
CA ILE A 287 -12.76 7.06 2.85
C ILE A 287 -13.38 6.59 1.53
N GLU A 288 -12.56 6.32 0.52
CA GLU A 288 -13.06 5.79 -0.76
C GLU A 288 -13.61 4.38 -0.59
N LEU A 289 -12.92 3.55 0.20
CA LEU A 289 -13.40 2.22 0.52
C LEU A 289 -14.72 2.29 1.27
N GLN A 290 -14.84 3.18 2.25
CA GLN A 290 -16.10 3.43 2.95
C GLN A 290 -17.23 3.81 1.98
N LEU A 291 -16.95 4.73 1.05
CA LEU A 291 -17.93 5.18 0.06
C LEU A 291 -18.38 4.02 -0.85
N LEU A 292 -17.43 3.21 -1.30
CA LEU A 292 -17.67 2.04 -2.13
C LEU A 292 -18.60 1.05 -1.43
N LEU A 293 -18.27 0.68 -0.20
CA LEU A 293 -19.05 -0.26 0.62
C LEU A 293 -20.47 0.27 0.88
N LYS A 294 -20.59 1.57 1.18
CA LYS A 294 -21.89 2.24 1.36
C LYS A 294 -22.76 2.21 0.09
N ILE A 295 -22.15 2.37 -1.09
CA ILE A 295 -22.88 2.37 -2.37
C ILE A 295 -23.36 0.96 -2.73
N ARG A 296 -22.52 -0.05 -2.50
CA ARG A 296 -22.77 -1.43 -2.94
C ARG A 296 -23.58 -2.28 -1.95
N SER A 297 -23.56 -1.96 -0.65
CA SER A 297 -24.29 -2.70 0.39
C SER A 297 -25.17 -1.77 1.23
N LYS A 298 -26.14 -1.11 0.60
CA LYS A 298 -26.91 0.00 1.20
C LYS A 298 -27.71 -0.41 2.44
N GLU A 299 -28.37 -1.56 2.41
CA GLU A 299 -29.25 -2.07 3.47
C GLU A 299 -28.42 -2.41 4.71
N TYR A 300 -27.39 -3.26 4.54
CA TYR A 300 -26.41 -3.57 5.58
C TYR A 300 -25.80 -2.29 6.18
N TRP A 301 -25.39 -1.35 5.32
CA TRP A 301 -24.78 -0.10 5.77
C TRP A 301 -25.74 0.74 6.63
N LYS A 302 -27.02 0.84 6.25
CA LYS A 302 -28.03 1.59 7.01
C LYS A 302 -28.24 0.97 8.39
N GLU A 303 -28.41 -0.34 8.46
CA GLU A 303 -28.61 -1.07 9.71
C GLU A 303 -27.40 -0.89 10.64
N ARG A 304 -26.19 -1.16 10.14
CA ARG A 304 -24.95 -1.03 10.92
C ARG A 304 -24.69 0.40 11.40
N MET A 305 -24.99 1.40 10.57
CA MET A 305 -24.91 2.82 10.97
C MET A 305 -25.83 3.15 12.15
N MET A 306 -27.05 2.60 12.21
CA MET A 306 -27.98 2.85 13.31
C MET A 306 -27.45 2.21 14.61
N GLY A 307 -26.98 0.97 14.54
CA GLY A 307 -26.39 0.26 15.66
C GLY A 307 -25.17 0.97 16.24
N GLU A 308 -24.19 1.32 15.42
CA GLU A 308 -22.96 2.01 15.89
C GLU A 308 -23.25 3.42 16.43
N ARG A 309 -24.24 4.14 15.88
CA ARG A 309 -24.64 5.45 16.42
C ARG A 309 -25.27 5.32 17.81
N SER A 310 -26.15 4.34 18.01
CA SER A 310 -26.77 4.07 19.31
C SER A 310 -25.70 3.76 20.37
N GLU A 311 -24.74 2.90 20.02
CA GLU A 311 -23.63 2.55 20.92
C GLU A 311 -22.72 3.76 21.22
N MET A 312 -22.43 4.60 20.22
CA MET A 312 -21.62 5.81 20.41
C MET A 312 -22.29 6.82 21.38
N VAL A 313 -23.60 7.00 21.28
CA VAL A 313 -24.36 7.86 22.20
C VAL A 313 -24.33 7.29 23.62
N LYS A 314 -24.49 5.98 23.75
CA LYS A 314 -24.41 5.28 25.05
C LYS A 314 -23.03 5.46 25.69
N GLN A 315 -21.94 5.21 24.96
CA GLN A 315 -20.56 5.41 25.44
C GLN A 315 -20.30 6.86 25.84
N SER A 316 -20.76 7.83 25.05
CA SER A 316 -20.60 9.25 25.38
C SER A 316 -21.32 9.60 26.68
N LYS A 317 -22.55 9.10 26.88
CA LYS A 317 -23.30 9.32 28.12
C LYS A 317 -22.58 8.74 29.34
N MET A 318 -22.07 7.50 29.22
CA MET A 318 -21.31 6.86 30.30
C MET A 318 -20.05 7.67 30.65
N PHE A 319 -19.28 8.08 29.63
CA PHE A 319 -18.07 8.87 29.82
C PHE A 319 -18.35 10.20 30.54
N TRP A 320 -19.35 10.97 30.10
CA TRP A 320 -19.68 12.24 30.74
C TRP A 320 -20.22 12.07 32.16
N ASN A 321 -20.97 10.99 32.43
CA ASN A 321 -21.42 10.68 33.78
C ASN A 321 -20.23 10.37 34.71
N GLU A 322 -19.27 9.55 34.27
CA GLU A 322 -18.06 9.25 35.03
C GLU A 322 -17.22 10.50 35.32
N GLN A 323 -17.01 11.35 34.30
CA GLN A 323 -16.31 12.63 34.46
C GLN A 323 -17.02 13.55 35.46
N THR A 324 -18.36 13.58 35.41
CA THR A 324 -19.17 14.38 36.34
C THR A 324 -19.04 13.87 37.77
N MET A 325 -19.10 12.55 37.99
CA MET A 325 -18.91 11.95 39.32
C MET A 325 -17.52 12.23 39.88
N GLN A 326 -16.48 12.14 39.06
CA GLN A 326 -15.11 12.47 39.45
C GLN A 326 -14.94 13.96 39.81
N MET A 327 -15.61 14.87 39.10
CA MET A 327 -15.59 16.30 39.40
C MET A 327 -16.36 16.66 40.68
N ILE A 328 -17.45 15.94 40.98
CA ILE A 328 -18.29 16.18 42.15
C ILE A 328 -17.74 15.47 43.41
N GLY A 329 -16.79 14.53 43.26
CA GLY A 329 -16.05 13.91 44.36
C GLY A 329 -16.76 12.76 45.06
N TYR A 330 -17.53 11.96 44.31
CA TYR A 330 -18.17 10.73 44.81
C TYR A 330 -17.23 9.53 44.85
#